data_AF-A0A7Z3GS98-F1
#
_entry.id   AF-A0A7Z3GS98-F1
#
_cell.length_a   1.000
_cell.length_b   1.000
_cell.length_c   1.000
_cell.angle_alpha   90.00
_cell.angle_beta   90.00
_cell.angle_gamma   90.00
#
_symmetry.space_group_name_H-M   'P 1'
#
loop_
_entity.id
_entity.type
_entity.pdbx_description
1 polymer ?
#
loop_
_entity_poly.entity_id
_entity_poly.type
_entity_poly.pdbx_seq_one_letter_code
_entity_poly.pdbx_strand_id
1 'polypeptide(L)'
;MKTAIYIEDGVVQLVITPEGEFEKNALESFEDKPMEAKIFAGSFYDCRGGWTRQARHNPHAFGFADKEDRSLIIRLAQQNPA
;
A
#
# COMPACT_ATOMS: atom_id res chain seq x y z
N MET A 1 2.21 -9.63 11.74
CA MET A 1 2.41 -9.79 10.29
C MET A 1 3.89 -9.98 9.97
N LYS A 2 4.24 -11.00 9.19
CA LYS A 2 5.58 -11.12 8.57
C LYS A 2 5.51 -10.62 7.13
N THR A 3 6.54 -9.92 6.68
CA THR A 3 6.65 -9.44 5.30
C THR A 3 8.00 -9.85 4.73
N ALA A 4 8.02 -10.35 3.50
CA ALA A 4 9.25 -10.71 2.78
C ALA A 4 9.17 -10.26 1.32
N ILE A 5 10.33 -9.94 0.74
CA ILE A 5 10.50 -9.74 -0.69
C ILE A 5 11.28 -10.92 -1.22
N TYR A 6 10.70 -11.64 -2.18
CA TYR A 6 11.33 -12.77 -2.84
C TYR A 6 11.62 -12.41 -4.29
N ILE A 7 12.85 -12.67 -4.73
CA ILE A 7 13.31 -12.37 -6.09
C ILE A 7 13.93 -13.64 -6.64
N GLU A 8 13.25 -14.27 -7.59
CA GLU A 8 13.70 -15.49 -8.27
C GLU A 8 13.22 -15.46 -9.73
N ASP A 9 14.09 -15.89 -10.66
CA ASP A 9 13.78 -16.02 -12.10
C ASP A 9 13.12 -14.79 -12.74
N GLY A 10 13.54 -13.58 -12.34
CA GLY A 10 13.01 -12.33 -12.87
C GLY A 10 11.62 -11.95 -12.34
N VAL A 11 11.09 -12.69 -11.37
CA VAL A 11 9.84 -12.39 -10.68
C VAL A 11 10.16 -11.78 -9.32
N VAL A 12 9.56 -10.63 -9.02
CA VAL A 12 9.59 -10.03 -7.68
C VAL A 12 8.23 -10.30 -7.02
N GLN A 13 8.25 -11.02 -5.89
CA GLN A 13 7.06 -11.32 -5.10
C GLN A 13 7.14 -10.57 -3.77
N LEU A 14 6.05 -9.87 -3.43
CA LEU A 14 5.84 -9.38 -2.07
C LEU A 14 4.98 -10.40 -1.32
N VAL A 15 5.55 -11.02 -0.30
CA VAL A 15 4.88 -12.03 0.54
C VAL A 15 4.45 -11.38 1.84
N ILE A 16 3.15 -11.46 2.13
CA ILE A 16 2.55 -10.97 3.38
C ILE A 16 1.93 -12.16 4.10
N THR A 17 2.41 -12.46 5.31
CA THR A 17 1.89 -13.56 6.13
C THR A 17 1.21 -13.00 7.38
N PRO A 18 -0.11 -13.20 7.53
CA PRO A 18 -0.83 -12.72 8.70
C PRO A 18 -0.51 -13.62 9.90
N GLU A 19 -0.39 -13.02 11.07
CA GLU A 19 -0.19 -13.72 12.34
C GLU A 19 -1.44 -13.62 13.22
N GLY A 20 -2.11 -12.46 13.21
CA GLY A 20 -3.32 -12.20 14.00
C GLY A 20 -4.63 -12.31 13.21
N GLU A 21 -5.75 -12.42 13.92
CA GLU A 21 -7.10 -12.49 13.32
C GLU A 21 -7.44 -11.24 12.48
N PHE A 22 -7.11 -10.05 12.98
CA PHE A 22 -7.31 -8.80 12.24
C PHE A 22 -6.60 -8.82 10.87
N GLU A 23 -5.36 -9.31 10.84
CA GLU A 23 -4.55 -9.37 9.61
C GLU A 23 -5.10 -10.41 8.63
N LYS A 24 -5.57 -11.56 9.14
CA LYS A 24 -6.24 -12.59 8.34
C LYS A 24 -7.50 -12.04 7.68
N ASN A 25 -8.37 -11.40 8.46
CA ASN A 25 -9.59 -10.78 7.97
C ASN A 25 -9.31 -9.68 6.93
N ALA A 26 -8.21 -8.94 7.09
CA ALA A 26 -7.79 -7.95 6.10
C ALA A 26 -7.35 -8.62 4.78
N LEU A 27 -6.64 -9.75 4.84
CA LEU A 27 -6.22 -10.48 3.65
C LEU A 27 -7.37 -11.11 2.87
N GLU A 28 -8.38 -11.65 3.57
CA GLU A 28 -9.62 -12.16 2.96
C GLU A 28 -10.33 -11.12 2.07
N SER A 29 -10.12 -9.82 2.33
CA SER A 29 -10.69 -8.77 1.48
C SER A 29 -10.14 -8.79 0.05
N PHE A 30 -8.94 -9.35 -0.15
CA PHE A 30 -8.24 -9.45 -1.43
C PHE A 30 -8.35 -10.82 -2.10
N GLU A 31 -8.74 -11.86 -1.36
CA GLU A 31 -8.89 -13.22 -1.89
C GLU A 31 -10.13 -13.35 -2.80
N ASP A 32 -10.05 -14.26 -3.79
CA ASP A 32 -11.15 -14.66 -4.70
C ASP A 32 -11.86 -13.54 -5.48
N LYS A 33 -11.19 -12.40 -5.71
CA LYS A 33 -11.75 -11.27 -6.47
C LYS A 33 -10.81 -10.83 -7.59
N PRO A 34 -11.33 -10.51 -8.79
CA PRO A 34 -10.53 -9.85 -9.81
C PRO A 34 -10.21 -8.42 -9.34
N MET A 35 -8.95 -8.21 -8.97
CA MET A 35 -8.44 -6.91 -8.49
C MET A 35 -7.45 -6.34 -9.53
N GLU A 36 -7.51 -5.03 -9.75
CA GLU A 36 -6.47 -4.27 -10.43
C GLU A 36 -5.45 -3.79 -9.39
N ALA A 37 -4.17 -4.16 -9.59
CA ALA A 37 -3.07 -3.71 -8.74
C ALA A 37 -2.33 -2.54 -9.40
N LYS A 38 -2.07 -1.48 -8.63
CA LYS A 38 -1.23 -0.35 -9.03
C LYS A 38 -0.13 -0.12 -8.01
N ILE A 39 1.08 0.07 -8.50
CA ILE A 39 2.27 0.31 -7.69
C ILE A 39 2.61 1.80 -7.75
N PHE A 40 2.86 2.40 -6.59
CA PHE A 40 3.29 3.79 -6.46
C PHE A 40 4.46 3.88 -5.48
N ALA A 41 5.34 4.84 -5.71
CA ALA A 41 6.28 5.30 -4.70
C ALA A 41 5.75 6.62 -4.15
N GLY A 42 5.52 6.70 -2.85
CA GLY A 42 4.94 7.88 -2.20
C GLY A 42 5.20 7.86 -0.70
N SER A 43 4.71 8.85 0.02
CA SER A 43 4.77 8.83 1.47
C SER A 43 3.72 7.87 2.02
N PHE A 44 3.96 7.27 3.20
CA PHE A 44 2.94 6.52 3.93
C PHE A 44 1.63 7.32 4.08
N TYR A 45 1.74 8.65 4.24
CA TYR A 45 0.60 9.55 4.37
C TYR A 45 -0.25 9.71 3.09
N ASP A 46 0.22 9.21 1.95
CA ASP A 46 -0.52 9.23 0.69
C ASP A 46 -1.54 8.07 0.56
N CYS A 47 -1.59 7.15 1.53
CA CYS A 47 -2.60 6.10 1.60
C CYS A 47 -4.01 6.70 1.66
N ARG A 48 -4.91 6.30 0.73
CA ARG A 48 -6.31 6.80 0.63
C ARG A 48 -7.24 6.27 1.73
N GLY A 49 -6.87 6.53 2.97
CA GLY A 49 -7.58 6.17 4.20
C GLY A 49 -7.01 6.84 5.46
N GLY A 50 -5.87 7.56 5.39
CA GLY A 50 -5.23 8.22 6.53
C GLY A 50 -4.86 9.68 6.24
N TRP A 51 -5.40 10.60 7.04
CA TRP A 51 -4.99 12.00 7.29
C TRP A 51 -4.65 12.94 6.11
N THR A 52 -4.91 12.57 4.86
CA THR A 52 -4.59 13.41 3.68
C THR A 52 -5.46 14.68 3.54
N ARG A 53 -6.40 14.92 4.47
CA ARG A 53 -7.16 16.19 4.52
C ARG A 53 -6.36 17.33 5.13
N GLN A 54 -5.38 17.09 6.01
CA GLN A 54 -4.66 18.19 6.67
C GLN A 54 -3.45 18.70 5.86
N ALA A 55 -2.73 17.84 5.12
CA ALA A 55 -1.56 18.28 4.36
C ALA A 55 -1.90 19.18 3.16
N ARG A 56 -3.12 19.06 2.60
CA ARG A 56 -3.59 19.93 1.49
C ARG A 56 -3.91 21.37 1.91
N HIS A 57 -3.95 21.68 3.22
CA HIS A 57 -4.29 23.03 3.70
C HIS A 57 -3.08 23.87 4.15
N ASN A 58 -1.88 23.30 4.21
CA ASN A 58 -0.71 24.09 4.60
C ASN A 58 0.61 23.54 4.01
N PRO A 59 0.96 23.89 2.76
CA PRO A 59 2.20 23.46 2.12
C PRO A 59 3.47 24.00 2.79
N HIS A 60 3.35 24.92 3.76
CA HIS A 60 4.49 25.55 4.44
C HIS A 60 4.76 25.06 5.87
N ALA A 61 3.94 24.16 6.43
CA ALA A 61 4.12 23.71 7.83
C ALA A 61 4.98 22.43 7.99
N PHE A 62 5.17 21.66 6.92
CA PHE A 62 5.94 20.41 6.95
C PHE A 62 7.02 20.44 5.88
N GLY A 63 7.91 21.41 5.98
CA GLY A 63 9.03 21.60 5.07
C GLY A 63 10.14 20.59 5.29
N PHE A 64 9.88 19.28 5.15
CA PHE A 64 10.87 18.21 4.93
C PHE A 64 10.14 16.97 4.39
N ALA A 65 9.67 17.02 3.14
CA ALA A 65 9.39 15.77 2.41
C ALA A 65 10.74 15.26 1.89
N ASP A 66 11.49 14.63 2.80
CA ASP A 66 12.77 14.01 2.46
C ASP A 66 12.55 12.96 1.37
N LYS A 67 13.36 13.01 0.31
CA LYS A 67 13.31 12.02 -0.79
C LYS A 67 13.55 10.58 -0.31
N GLU A 68 14.00 10.43 0.94
CA GLU A 68 14.32 9.17 1.60
C GLU A 68 13.09 8.49 2.24
N ASP A 69 12.01 9.20 2.54
CA ASP A 69 10.79 8.61 3.13
C ASP A 69 9.77 8.19 2.07
N ARG A 70 10.22 7.35 1.13
CA ARG A 70 9.36 6.79 0.07
C ARG A 70 8.98 5.35 0.39
N SER A 71 7.71 5.15 0.67
CA SER A 71 7.08 3.85 0.80
C SER A 71 6.69 3.28 -0.56
N LEU A 72 6.84 1.96 -0.71
CA LEU A 72 6.19 1.19 -1.78
C LEU A 72 4.71 1.03 -1.42
N ILE A 73 3.83 1.59 -2.24
CA ILE A 73 2.38 1.50 -2.03
C ILE A 73 1.79 0.62 -3.13
N ILE A 74 1.18 -0.50 -2.71
CA ILE A 74 0.40 -1.36 -3.59
C ILE A 74 -1.06 -1.08 -3.33
N ARG A 75 -1.74 -0.48 -4.32
CA ARG A 75 -3.18 -0.23 -4.27
C ARG A 75 -3.90 -1.31 -5.05
N LEU A 76 -4.81 -2.00 -4.39
CA LEU A 76 -5.71 -2.97 -4.99
C LEU A 76 -7.11 -2.33 -5.10
N ALA A 77 -7.74 -2.43 -6.27
CA ALA A 77 -9.12 -2.00 -6.48
C ALA A 77 -9.89 -3.09 -7.23
N GLN A 78 -11.17 -3.29 -6.91
CA GLN A 78 -12.00 -4.19 -7.72
C GLN A 78 -12.03 -3.71 -9.17
N GLN A 79 -11.92 -4.64 -10.12
CA GLN A 79 -12.14 -4.31 -11.52
C GLN A 79 -13.59 -3.85 -11.69
N ASN A 80 -13.79 -2.64 -12.22
CA ASN A 80 -15.13 -2.22 -12.61
C ASN A 80 -15.58 -3.13 -13.75
N PRO A 81 -16.73 -3.83 -13.64
CA PRO A 81 -17.31 -4.49 -14.80
C PRO A 81 -17.61 -3.40 -15.84
N ALA A 82 -17.11 -3.61 -17.05
CA ALA A 82 -17.34 -2.74 -18.20
C ALA A 82 -18.82 -2.71 -18.60
#